data_AF-A0A5T1NVZ2-F1
#
_entry.id   AF-A0A5T1NVZ2-F1
#
_cell.length_a   1.000
_cell.length_b   1.000
_cell.length_c   1.000
_cell.angle_alpha   90.00
_cell.angle_beta   90.00
_cell.angle_gamma   90.00
#
_symmetry.space_group_name_H-M   'P 1'
#
loop_
_entity.id
_entity.type
_entity.pdbx_description
1 polymer ?
#
loop_
_entity_poly.entity_id
_entity_poly.type
_entity_poly.pdbx_seq_one_letter_code
_entity_poly.pdbx_strand_id
1 'polypeptide(L)'
;NVSKEFLQHNFKAPIGIVQKDKNSYEVYLSDGTELEFDIDGAWKEIENKAFPFDLDFLPQNLANIIKNEFPNTKAREIERKINHYKIKLDNDIKILIDFNGTILYKEFDD
;
A
#
# COMPACT_ATOMS: atom_id res chain seq x y z
N ASN A 1 0.07 -19.92 3.03
CA ASN A 1 0.30 -19.47 1.64
C ASN A 1 0.12 -17.95 1.67
N VAL A 2 1.12 -17.23 2.21
CA VAL A 2 0.95 -15.89 2.84
C VAL A 2 0.29 -14.87 1.91
N SER A 3 0.80 -14.72 0.69
CA SER A 3 0.25 -13.77 -0.30
C SER A 3 -1.18 -14.11 -0.71
N LYS A 4 -1.53 -15.40 -0.86
CA LYS A 4 -2.91 -15.82 -1.20
C LYS A 4 -3.89 -15.51 -0.08
N GLU A 5 -3.50 -15.75 1.18
CA GLU A 5 -4.32 -15.43 2.35
C GLU A 5 -4.52 -13.92 2.47
N PHE A 6 -3.45 -13.13 2.24
CA PHE A 6 -3.54 -11.68 2.21
C PHE A 6 -4.51 -11.18 1.12
N LEU A 7 -4.38 -11.70 -0.11
CA LEU A 7 -5.26 -11.35 -1.22
C LEU A 7 -6.73 -11.69 -0.90
N GLN A 8 -7.00 -12.90 -0.42
CA GLN A 8 -8.36 -13.36 -0.10
C GLN A 8 -9.00 -12.58 1.05
N HIS A 9 -8.21 -12.15 2.03
CA HIS A 9 -8.73 -11.42 3.18
C HIS A 9 -9.07 -9.97 2.84
N ASN A 10 -8.23 -9.33 2.02
CA ASN A 10 -8.31 -7.88 1.83
C ASN A 10 -8.95 -7.46 0.49
N PHE A 11 -8.97 -8.34 -0.51
CA PHE A 11 -9.43 -8.00 -1.86
C PHE A 11 -10.55 -8.93 -2.33
N LYS A 12 -11.59 -8.31 -2.91
CA LYS A 12 -12.72 -9.02 -3.53
C LYS A 12 -12.56 -9.12 -5.05
N ALA A 13 -11.75 -8.24 -5.64
CA ALA A 13 -11.53 -8.21 -7.08
C ALA A 13 -10.84 -9.50 -7.55
N PRO A 14 -11.31 -10.13 -8.64
CA PRO A 14 -10.63 -11.25 -9.26
C PRO A 14 -9.18 -10.93 -9.62
N ILE A 15 -8.30 -11.92 -9.44
CA ILE A 15 -6.93 -11.89 -9.94
C ILE A 15 -6.96 -12.01 -11.46
N GLY A 16 -6.33 -11.07 -12.15
CA GLY A 16 -6.16 -11.08 -13.60
C GLY A 16 -4.82 -11.70 -14.01
N ILE A 17 -3.72 -11.01 -13.72
CA ILE A 17 -2.36 -11.40 -14.13
C ILE A 17 -1.52 -11.63 -12.88
N VAL A 18 -0.67 -12.66 -12.91
CA VAL A 18 0.38 -12.89 -11.93
C VAL A 18 1.70 -13.03 -12.67
N GLN A 19 2.67 -12.20 -12.33
CA GLN A 19 4.03 -12.25 -12.83
C GLN A 19 4.97 -12.64 -11.70
N LYS A 20 6.02 -13.39 -12.03
CA LYS A 20 7.05 -13.76 -11.08
C LYS A 20 8.38 -13.22 -11.58
N ASP A 21 9.01 -12.39 -10.76
CA ASP A 21 10.37 -11.94 -10.96
C ASP A 21 11.35 -12.75 -10.11
N LYS A 22 12.63 -12.37 -10.17
CA LYS A 22 13.70 -13.10 -9.45
C LYS A 22 13.43 -13.18 -7.95
N ASN A 23 12.93 -12.10 -7.35
CA ASN A 23 12.79 -11.94 -5.90
C ASN A 23 11.38 -11.53 -5.45
N SER A 24 10.42 -11.42 -6.37
CA SER A 24 9.08 -10.89 -6.08
C SER A 24 8.01 -11.53 -6.96
N TYR A 25 6.77 -11.27 -6.58
CA TYR A 25 5.58 -11.56 -7.36
C TYR A 25 4.80 -10.27 -7.57
N GLU A 26 4.41 -10.01 -8.81
CA GLU A 26 3.48 -8.92 -9.13
C GLU A 26 2.11 -9.51 -9.45
N VAL A 27 1.06 -8.94 -8.85
CA VAL A 27 -0.32 -9.40 -8.98
C VAL A 27 -1.17 -8.22 -9.42
N TYR A 28 -1.86 -8.39 -10.55
CA TYR A 28 -2.77 -7.41 -11.11
C TYR A 28 -4.20 -7.90 -10.91
N LEU A 29 -4.99 -7.12 -10.17
CA LEU A 29 -6.41 -7.38 -9.96
C LEU A 29 -7.25 -6.71 -11.07
N SER A 30 -8.43 -7.26 -11.29
CA SER A 30 -9.36 -6.79 -12.33
C SER A 30 -9.94 -5.39 -12.09
N ASP A 31 -9.80 -4.83 -10.87
CA ASP A 31 -10.18 -3.45 -10.54
C ASP A 31 -9.04 -2.44 -10.75
N GLY A 32 -7.93 -2.89 -11.33
CA GLY A 32 -6.74 -2.08 -11.58
C GLY A 32 -5.79 -1.96 -10.38
N THR A 33 -6.05 -2.67 -9.28
CA THR A 33 -5.11 -2.73 -8.17
C THR A 33 -3.91 -3.59 -8.53
N GLU A 34 -2.71 -3.04 -8.33
CA GLU A 34 -1.43 -3.69 -8.52
C GLU A 34 -0.83 -4.00 -7.13
N LEU A 35 -0.33 -5.21 -6.94
CA LEU A 35 0.35 -5.62 -5.71
C LEU A 35 1.70 -6.24 -6.01
N GLU A 36 2.72 -5.84 -5.27
CA GLU A 36 4.01 -6.52 -5.23
C GLU A 36 4.14 -7.29 -3.91
N PHE A 37 4.60 -8.53 -3.99
CA PHE A 37 4.97 -9.36 -2.85
C PHE A 37 6.43 -9.75 -2.93
N ASP A 38 7.10 -9.79 -1.78
CA ASP A 38 8.40 -10.45 -1.65
C ASP A 38 8.27 -11.96 -1.91
N ILE A 39 9.40 -12.64 -2.16
CA ILE A 39 9.42 -14.08 -2.47
C ILE A 39 8.83 -14.96 -1.35
N ASP A 40 8.81 -14.47 -0.11
CA ASP A 40 8.21 -15.13 1.05
C ASP A 40 6.68 -14.91 1.15
N GLY A 41 6.13 -14.06 0.27
CA GLY A 41 4.72 -13.71 0.18
C GLY A 41 4.29 -12.54 1.07
N ALA A 42 5.21 -11.86 1.76
CA ALA A 42 4.89 -10.59 2.42
C ALA A 42 4.59 -9.52 1.37
N TRP A 43 3.54 -8.72 1.58
CA TRP A 43 3.25 -7.61 0.67
C TRP A 43 4.31 -6.51 0.83
N LYS A 44 4.72 -5.96 -0.31
CA LYS A 44 5.73 -4.91 -0.44
C LYS A 44 5.12 -3.62 -0.96
N GLU A 45 4.20 -3.71 -1.91
CA GLU A 45 3.52 -2.55 -2.49
C GLU A 45 2.05 -2.86 -2.80
N ILE A 46 1.20 -1.86 -2.63
CA ILE A 46 -0.21 -1.86 -3.05
C ILE A 46 -0.44 -0.51 -3.75
N GLU A 47 -0.81 -0.54 -5.03
CA GLU A 47 -1.06 0.65 -5.84
C GLU A 47 -2.39 0.53 -6.58
N ASN A 48 -3.12 1.63 -6.72
CA ASN A 48 -4.18 1.76 -7.71
C ASN A 48 -4.14 3.16 -8.33
N LYS A 49 -3.70 3.22 -9.59
CA LYS A 49 -3.48 4.47 -10.32
C LYS A 49 -4.80 5.22 -10.59
N ALA A 50 -5.92 4.52 -10.70
CA ALA A 50 -7.21 5.11 -11.04
C ALA A 50 -8.00 5.54 -9.79
N PHE A 51 -8.17 4.63 -8.84
CA PHE A 51 -9.08 4.79 -7.72
C PHE A 51 -8.35 4.70 -6.38
N PRO A 52 -8.48 5.71 -5.50
CA PRO A 52 -7.86 5.65 -4.19
C PRO A 52 -8.60 4.69 -3.26
N PHE A 53 -7.86 4.11 -2.32
CA PHE A 53 -8.32 3.10 -1.36
C PHE A 53 -8.00 3.50 0.08
N ASP A 54 -8.69 2.88 1.03
CA ASP A 54 -8.55 3.21 2.44
C ASP A 54 -7.21 2.71 3.01
N LEU A 55 -6.71 3.35 4.07
CA LEU A 55 -5.43 3.07 4.73
C LEU A 55 -5.43 1.77 5.58
N ASP A 56 -6.43 0.91 5.40
CA ASP A 56 -6.72 -0.22 6.29
C ASP A 56 -5.69 -1.35 6.18
N PHE A 57 -4.78 -1.28 5.20
CA PHE A 57 -3.62 -2.17 5.04
C PHE A 57 -2.48 -1.86 6.03
N LEU A 58 -2.51 -0.69 6.67
CA LEU A 58 -1.53 -0.28 7.67
C LEU A 58 -1.95 -0.74 9.06
N PRO A 59 -0.97 -0.91 10.00
CA PRO A 59 -1.29 -0.98 11.41
C PRO A 59 -2.19 0.18 11.84
N GLN A 60 -3.23 -0.10 12.61
CA GLN A 60 -4.30 0.86 12.87
C GLN A 60 -3.83 2.15 13.57
N ASN A 61 -2.78 2.07 14.39
CA ASN A 61 -2.15 3.25 14.98
C ASN A 61 -1.59 4.19 13.90
N LEU A 62 -0.94 3.66 12.86
CA LEU A 62 -0.39 4.46 11.77
C LEU A 62 -1.50 5.07 10.91
N ALA A 63 -2.53 4.28 10.57
CA ALA A 63 -3.68 4.78 9.83
C ALA A 63 -4.37 5.94 10.58
N ASN A 64 -4.50 5.86 11.90
CA ASN A 64 -5.07 6.92 12.74
C ASN A 64 -4.20 8.19 12.76
N ILE A 65 -2.88 8.04 12.87
CA ILE A 65 -1.94 9.18 12.82
C ILE A 65 -2.08 9.91 11.49
N ILE A 66 -2.10 9.18 10.37
CA ILE A 66 -2.25 9.75 9.03
C ILE A 66 -3.61 10.46 8.90
N LYS A 67 -4.71 9.83 9.31
CA LYS A 67 -6.06 10.43 9.24
C LYS A 67 -6.21 11.68 10.12
N ASN A 68 -5.43 11.79 11.21
CA ASN A 68 -5.43 12.97 12.07
C ASN A 68 -4.64 14.14 11.45
N GLU A 69 -3.48 13.86 10.85
CA GLU A 69 -2.63 14.88 10.20
C GLU A 69 -3.19 15.29 8.83
N PHE A 70 -3.77 14.34 8.10
CA PHE A 70 -4.36 14.49 6.76
C PHE A 70 -5.82 14.00 6.77
N PRO A 71 -6.77 14.85 7.21
CA PRO A 71 -8.17 14.45 7.29
C PRO A 71 -8.77 14.16 5.91
N ASN A 72 -9.66 13.17 5.85
CA ASN A 72 -10.40 12.77 4.66
C ASN A 72 -9.54 12.31 3.47
N THR A 73 -8.28 11.95 3.69
CA THR A 73 -7.42 11.40 2.63
C THR A 73 -7.50 9.89 2.54
N LYS A 74 -7.31 9.39 1.32
CA LYS A 74 -7.11 7.98 0.98
C LYS A 74 -5.73 7.78 0.39
N ALA A 75 -5.32 6.52 0.19
CA ALA A 75 -4.07 6.19 -0.47
C ALA A 75 -4.28 5.86 -1.95
N ARG A 76 -3.30 6.19 -2.78
CA ARG A 76 -3.13 5.64 -4.14
C ARG A 76 -2.00 4.62 -4.20
N GLU A 77 -1.01 4.74 -3.32
CA GLU A 77 0.14 3.84 -3.22
C GLU A 77 0.53 3.70 -1.75
N ILE A 78 0.77 2.47 -1.30
CA ILE A 78 1.40 2.16 -0.02
C ILE A 78 2.55 1.20 -0.31
N GLU A 79 3.77 1.63 -0.04
CA GLU A 79 4.97 0.83 -0.20
C GLU A 79 5.66 0.63 1.15
N ARG A 80 5.89 -0.63 1.53
CA ARG A 80 6.61 -1.01 2.74
C ARG A 80 8.11 -1.04 2.44
N LYS A 81 8.86 -0.13 3.07
CA LYS A 81 10.32 -0.14 3.07
C LYS A 81 10.85 -0.82 4.33
N ILE A 82 12.17 -0.98 4.40
CA ILE A 82 12.82 -1.68 5.51
C ILE A 82 12.56 -1.04 6.88
N ASN A 83 12.38 0.29 6.95
CA ASN A 83 12.24 1.05 8.20
C ASN A 83 11.04 2.00 8.24
N HIS A 84 10.25 2.08 7.16
CA HIS A 84 9.13 3.02 7.06
C HIS A 84 8.12 2.55 6.01
N TYR A 85 6.95 3.17 5.98
CA TYR A 85 6.06 3.15 4.84
C TYR A 85 6.24 4.43 4.02
N LYS A 86 6.27 4.29 2.70
CA LYS A 86 6.08 5.38 1.74
C LYS A 86 4.64 5.34 1.28
N ILE A 87 3.92 6.45 1.42
CA ILE A 87 2.48 6.51 1.12
C ILE A 87 2.24 7.72 0.24
N LYS A 88 1.59 7.50 -0.90
CA LYS A 88 1.03 8.58 -1.72
C LYS A 88 -0.45 8.69 -1.44
N LEU A 89 -0.87 9.85 -0.97
CA LEU A 89 -2.26 10.17 -0.68
C LEU A 89 -2.97 10.69 -1.94
N ASP A 90 -4.29 10.68 -1.92
CA ASP A 90 -5.14 11.10 -3.03
C ASP A 90 -5.29 12.63 -3.18
N ASN A 91 -4.66 13.39 -2.29
CA ASN A 91 -4.55 14.85 -2.32
C ASN A 91 -3.14 15.32 -2.71
N ASP A 92 -2.42 14.51 -3.49
CA ASP A 92 -1.08 14.79 -4.03
C ASP A 92 0.00 15.00 -2.96
N ILE A 93 -0.20 14.45 -1.75
CA ILE A 93 0.82 14.44 -0.70
C ILE A 93 1.50 13.08 -0.66
N LYS A 94 2.84 13.07 -0.66
CA LYS A 94 3.63 11.88 -0.33
C LYS A 94 4.21 12.00 1.08
N ILE A 95 4.10 10.93 1.86
CA ILE A 95 4.65 10.85 3.21
C ILE A 95 5.56 9.64 3.38
N LEU A 96 6.58 9.80 4.23
CA LEU A 96 7.34 8.70 4.80
C LEU A 96 7.03 8.64 6.31
N ILE A 97 6.49 7.53 6.79
CA ILE A 97 6.16 7.32 8.19
C ILE A 97 6.87 6.08 8.73
N ASP A 98 7.62 6.23 9.82
CA ASP A 98 8.27 5.09 10.46
C ASP A 98 7.24 4.16 11.15
N PHE A 99 7.68 2.98 11.58
CA PHE A 99 6.80 2.00 12.22
C PHE A 99 6.32 2.41 13.62
N ASN A 100 6.90 3.44 14.22
CA ASN A 100 6.47 4.00 15.50
C ASN A 100 5.42 5.12 15.32
N GLY A 101 5.19 5.58 14.08
CA GLY A 101 4.25 6.64 13.76
C GLY A 101 4.87 8.03 13.60
N THR A 102 6.20 8.14 13.56
CA THR A 102 6.86 9.41 13.26
C THR A 102 6.80 9.67 11.76
N ILE A 103 6.19 10.78 11.34
CA ILE A 103 6.29 11.26 9.96
C ILE A 103 7.69 11.83 9.77
N LEU A 104 8.53 11.12 9.02
CA LEU A 104 9.92 11.47 8.73
C LEU A 104 10.03 12.53 7.64
N TYR A 105 9.07 12.50 6.70
CA TYR A 105 9.09 13.35 5.51
C TYR A 105 7.68 13.56 4.96
N LYS A 106 7.44 14.76 4.40
CA LYS A 106 6.24 15.11 3.65
C LYS A 106 6.59 16.03 2.48
N GLU A 107 6.07 15.73 1.31
CA GLU A 107 6.18 16.55 0.09
C GLU A 107 4.86 16.59 -0.67
N PHE A 108 4.66 17.65 -1.46
CA PHE A 108 3.68 17.63 -2.55
C PHE A 108 4.31 16.88 -3.72
N ASP A 109 3.60 15.88 -4.24
CA ASP A 109 4.00 15.08 -5.40
C ASP A 109 3.57 15.87 -6.65
N ASP A 110 4.45 16.74 -7.15
CA ASP A 110 4.26 17.52 -8.40
C ASP A 110 4.39 16.64 -9.67
#